data_AF-A0A0M9VT51-F1
#
_entry.id   AF-A0A0M9VT51-F1
#
_cell.length_a   1.000
_cell.length_b   1.000
_cell.length_c   1.000
_cell.angle_alpha   90.00
_cell.angle_beta   90.00
_cell.angle_gamma   90.00
#
_symmetry.space_group_name_H-M   'P 1'
#
loop_
_entity.id
_entity.type
_entity.pdbx_description
1 polymer ?
#
loop_
_entity_poly.entity_id
_entity_poly.type
_entity_poly.pdbx_seq_one_letter_code
_entity_poly.pdbx_strand_id
1 'polypeptide(L)'
;MTANDPLQAEQPGPEEPASQVGLAKDIYQSTRDGHSKLIRLLATKLPLAIPPQSSDPGAFATGMLHLAPVYSTFEAQWYQHLLAGARGNDRVLAILQRIRLPGLLRADRIEADVRHMTGWSPKTLAEQIRAVTAGELAGFVAHIDRAVRERPLLLIAYSYLLYVGLFEGGRLIRATLENIGDDFWTAVPAAICPTMKACAKAPRSGHDLPLRFLRFDTPHEDDLRTQYEQRLADVEGRLTPQERADVIAEAHEIFARMALLITHVDGIVRSARPGQPSPQDEHVSASLLSWLDAAPGPRPRDSLLVAKERRSARTQRAGHTHSQGPRCSRSTTAAEHEEPGRVPPDDGPKSVKFQGGLPAPQGGG
;
A
#
# COMPACT_ATOMS: atom_id res chain seq x y z
N MET A 1 -62.20 24.72 3.43
CA MET A 1 -61.21 24.56 2.36
C MET A 1 -59.87 25.06 2.86
N THR A 2 -59.01 24.15 3.32
CA THR A 2 -57.56 24.28 3.27
C THR A 2 -57.04 22.86 3.29
N ALA A 3 -56.38 22.51 2.21
CA ALA A 3 -56.01 21.15 1.84
C ALA A 3 -54.81 20.66 2.65
N ASN A 4 -54.88 19.38 3.02
CA ASN A 4 -53.73 18.56 3.40
C ASN A 4 -52.72 18.53 2.24
N ASP A 5 -51.45 18.72 2.56
CA ASP A 5 -50.33 18.42 1.67
C ASP A 5 -49.44 17.34 2.34
N PRO A 6 -48.93 16.35 1.60
CA PRO A 6 -48.61 15.02 2.13
C PRO A 6 -47.15 14.83 2.54
N LEU A 7 -46.99 13.88 3.47
CA LEU A 7 -45.86 12.95 3.65
C LEU A 7 -44.64 13.21 2.75
N GLN A 8 -43.60 13.80 3.35
CA GLN A 8 -42.23 13.66 2.85
C GLN A 8 -41.83 12.20 2.99
N ALA A 9 -41.81 11.49 1.88
CA ALA A 9 -41.17 10.19 1.79
C ALA A 9 -39.67 10.37 2.09
N GLU A 10 -39.19 9.68 3.13
CA GLU A 10 -37.76 9.46 3.36
C GLU A 10 -37.13 8.96 2.06
N GLN A 11 -36.24 9.76 1.48
CA GLN A 11 -35.39 9.27 0.41
C GLN A 11 -34.44 8.23 1.00
N PRO A 12 -34.32 7.04 0.41
CA PRO A 12 -33.30 6.09 0.82
C PRO A 12 -31.94 6.76 0.61
N GLY A 13 -31.08 6.71 1.63
CA GLY A 13 -29.71 7.20 1.54
C GLY A 13 -28.98 6.58 0.35
N PRO A 14 -27.90 7.22 -0.13
CA PRO A 14 -27.14 6.69 -1.27
C PRO A 14 -26.74 5.24 -0.98
N GLU A 15 -27.11 4.34 -1.91
CA GLU A 15 -26.77 2.92 -1.86
C GLU A 15 -25.28 2.75 -1.56
N GLU A 16 -24.98 2.08 -0.44
CA GLU A 16 -23.65 1.55 -0.18
C GLU A 16 -23.23 0.66 -1.36
N PRO A 17 -22.03 0.83 -1.94
CA PRO A 17 -21.56 -0.14 -2.92
C PRO A 17 -21.48 -1.51 -2.24
N ALA A 18 -22.22 -2.46 -2.82
CA ALA A 18 -22.45 -3.78 -2.27
C ALA A 18 -21.16 -4.46 -1.77
N SER A 19 -21.17 -4.82 -0.48
CA SER A 19 -20.47 -5.97 0.11
C SER A 19 -18.99 -6.17 -0.27
N GLN A 20 -18.06 -5.58 0.49
CA GLN A 20 -16.72 -6.16 0.61
C GLN A 20 -16.68 -7.09 1.83
N VAL A 21 -16.84 -8.38 1.58
CA VAL A 21 -16.43 -9.50 2.45
C VAL A 21 -15.47 -10.31 1.58
N GLY A 22 -14.26 -10.61 2.06
CA GLY A 22 -13.29 -11.37 1.25
C GLY A 22 -11.84 -10.94 1.43
N LEU A 23 -10.95 -11.69 0.79
CA LEU A 23 -9.50 -11.58 0.93
C LEU A 23 -8.95 -10.19 0.56
N ALA A 24 -9.54 -9.53 -0.44
CA ALA A 24 -9.14 -8.17 -0.83
C ALA A 24 -9.31 -7.17 0.33
N LYS A 25 -10.42 -7.27 1.05
CA LYS A 25 -10.69 -6.44 2.23
C LYS A 25 -9.76 -6.81 3.37
N ASP A 26 -9.52 -8.09 3.61
CA ASP A 26 -8.62 -8.55 4.68
C ASP A 26 -7.19 -8.01 4.47
N ILE A 27 -6.67 -8.10 3.23
CA ILE A 27 -5.37 -7.53 2.85
C ILE A 27 -5.36 -6.01 3.07
N TYR A 28 -6.39 -5.31 2.59
CA TYR A 28 -6.47 -3.85 2.72
C TYR A 28 -6.49 -3.43 4.20
N GLN A 29 -7.34 -4.06 5.01
CA GLN A 29 -7.50 -3.73 6.42
C GLN A 29 -6.23 -4.02 7.22
N SER A 30 -5.58 -5.16 6.97
CA SER A 30 -4.37 -5.55 7.69
C SER A 30 -3.19 -4.62 7.32
N THR A 31 -3.10 -4.19 6.07
CA THR A 31 -1.94 -3.43 5.58
C THR A 31 -2.09 -1.92 5.60
N ARG A 32 -3.20 -1.38 6.12
CA ARG A 32 -3.50 0.06 6.14
C ARG A 32 -2.37 0.92 6.70
N ASP A 33 -1.72 0.47 7.77
CA ASP A 33 -0.62 1.23 8.40
C ASP A 33 0.65 1.20 7.54
N GLY A 34 0.96 0.05 6.92
CA GLY A 34 2.06 -0.10 5.97
C GLY A 34 1.86 0.76 4.73
N HIS A 35 0.65 0.75 4.17
CA HIS A 35 0.23 1.61 3.07
C HIS A 35 0.38 3.10 3.41
N SER A 36 -0.15 3.52 4.57
CA SER A 36 -0.04 4.91 5.03
C SER A 36 1.41 5.36 5.20
N LYS A 37 2.28 4.48 5.72
CA LYS A 37 3.71 4.75 5.84
C LYS A 37 4.38 4.90 4.47
N LEU A 38 4.08 4.00 3.54
CA LEU A 38 4.64 4.05 2.18
C LEU A 38 4.19 5.30 1.43
N ILE A 39 2.90 5.68 1.50
CA ILE A 39 2.40 6.90 0.88
C ILE A 39 3.09 8.13 1.46
N ARG A 40 3.23 8.24 2.79
CA ARG A 40 3.96 9.37 3.39
C ARG A 40 5.41 9.45 2.91
N LEU A 41 6.09 8.31 2.77
CA LEU A 41 7.42 8.27 2.17
C LEU A 41 7.38 8.79 0.73
N LEU A 42 6.52 8.25 -0.13
CA LEU A 42 6.41 8.70 -1.52
C LEU A 42 6.06 10.19 -1.65
N ALA A 43 5.15 10.70 -0.82
CA ALA A 43 4.74 12.11 -0.81
C ALA A 43 5.89 13.07 -0.45
N THR A 44 6.87 12.61 0.33
CA THR A 44 8.08 13.39 0.67
C THR A 44 9.21 13.20 -0.34
N LYS A 45 9.28 12.05 -1.01
CA LYS A 45 10.40 11.72 -1.92
C LYS A 45 10.15 12.11 -3.36
N LEU A 46 8.93 11.93 -3.87
CA LEU A 46 8.61 12.25 -5.26
C LEU A 46 8.88 13.72 -5.62
N PRO A 47 8.53 14.72 -4.78
CA PRO A 47 8.87 16.12 -5.07
C PRO A 47 10.36 16.36 -5.32
N LEU A 48 11.26 15.61 -4.65
CA LEU A 48 12.70 15.75 -4.83
C LEU A 48 13.19 15.25 -6.21
N ALA A 49 12.39 14.39 -6.85
CA ALA A 49 12.71 13.79 -8.14
C ALA A 49 12.12 14.55 -9.34
N ILE A 50 11.37 15.63 -9.11
CA ILE A 50 10.66 16.42 -10.13
C ILE A 50 10.93 17.92 -9.95
N PRO A 51 10.53 18.79 -10.90
CA PRO A 51 10.68 20.23 -10.72
C PRO A 51 9.82 20.78 -9.58
N PRO A 52 10.28 21.86 -8.90
CA PRO A 52 11.52 22.60 -9.16
C PRO A 52 12.80 21.99 -8.55
N GLN A 53 12.70 20.90 -7.76
CA GLN A 53 13.86 20.33 -7.04
C GLN A 53 14.80 19.52 -7.94
N SER A 54 14.30 19.04 -9.08
CA SER A 54 15.08 18.36 -10.11
C SER A 54 14.83 19.02 -11.47
N SER A 55 15.90 19.31 -12.21
CA SER A 55 15.82 19.85 -13.57
C SER A 55 15.75 18.78 -14.66
N ASP A 56 16.05 17.53 -14.31
CA ASP A 56 16.13 16.39 -15.24
C ASP A 56 15.50 15.12 -14.61
N PRO A 57 15.17 14.09 -15.41
CA PRO A 57 14.44 12.92 -14.94
C PRO A 57 15.36 11.89 -14.26
N GLY A 58 16.63 12.16 -14.01
CA GLY A 58 17.60 11.19 -13.51
C GLY A 58 17.26 10.60 -12.14
N ALA A 59 16.78 11.44 -11.21
CA ALA A 59 16.32 10.97 -9.91
C ALA A 59 15.09 10.06 -10.02
N PHE A 60 14.13 10.43 -10.86
CA PHE A 60 12.94 9.63 -11.13
C PHE A 60 13.30 8.30 -11.82
N ALA A 61 14.16 8.35 -12.84
CA ALA A 61 14.70 7.18 -13.54
C ALA A 61 15.45 6.23 -12.59
N THR A 62 16.19 6.77 -11.62
CA THR A 62 16.86 5.97 -10.58
C THR A 62 15.84 5.20 -9.75
N GLY A 63 14.75 5.83 -9.31
CA GLY A 63 13.66 5.15 -8.60
C GLY A 63 13.01 4.04 -9.43
N MET A 64 12.71 4.33 -10.70
CA MET A 64 12.13 3.35 -11.62
C MET A 64 13.07 2.16 -11.89
N LEU A 65 14.38 2.42 -12.03
CA LEU A 65 15.40 1.38 -12.19
C LEU A 65 15.45 0.43 -10.99
N HIS A 66 15.29 0.94 -9.76
CA HIS A 66 15.29 0.12 -8.55
C HIS A 66 13.97 -0.61 -8.31
N LEU A 67 12.87 -0.11 -8.87
CA LEU A 67 11.57 -0.76 -8.82
C LEU A 67 11.43 -1.87 -9.87
N ALA A 68 12.14 -1.77 -11.00
CA ALA A 68 12.05 -2.73 -12.11
C ALA A 68 12.32 -4.19 -11.72
N PRO A 69 13.34 -4.51 -10.90
CA PRO A 69 13.60 -5.90 -10.50
C PRO A 69 12.50 -6.47 -9.60
N VAL A 70 11.77 -5.64 -8.83
CA VAL A 70 10.65 -6.11 -8.01
C VAL A 70 9.56 -6.69 -8.91
N TYR A 71 9.11 -5.92 -9.91
CA TYR A 71 8.10 -6.36 -10.87
C TYR A 71 8.58 -7.54 -11.71
N SER A 72 9.79 -7.43 -12.26
CA SER A 72 10.36 -8.48 -13.10
C SER A 72 10.47 -9.82 -12.37
N THR A 73 10.82 -9.80 -11.08
CA THR A 73 11.00 -11.03 -10.30
C THR A 73 9.70 -11.77 -10.09
N PHE A 74 8.65 -11.11 -9.56
CA PHE A 74 7.40 -11.83 -9.30
C PHE A 74 6.65 -12.19 -10.60
N GLU A 75 6.73 -11.34 -11.63
CA GLU A 75 6.12 -11.64 -12.94
C GLU A 75 6.82 -12.82 -13.64
N ALA A 76 8.15 -12.90 -13.56
CA ALA A 76 8.91 -14.05 -14.04
C ALA A 76 8.55 -15.31 -13.25
N GLN A 77 8.49 -15.26 -11.92
CA GLN A 77 8.08 -16.40 -11.10
C GLN A 77 6.67 -16.87 -11.42
N TRP A 78 5.73 -15.95 -11.66
CA TRP A 78 4.39 -16.29 -12.12
C TRP A 78 4.44 -17.06 -13.43
N TYR A 79 5.19 -16.57 -14.42
CA TYR A 79 5.36 -17.26 -15.69
C TYR A 79 5.98 -18.65 -15.52
N GLN A 80 7.01 -18.79 -14.67
CA GLN A 80 7.63 -20.08 -14.39
C GLN A 80 6.65 -21.08 -13.77
N HIS A 81 5.81 -20.67 -12.82
CA HIS A 81 4.77 -21.53 -12.25
C HIS A 81 3.72 -21.96 -13.27
N LEU A 82 3.36 -21.09 -14.22
CA LEU A 82 2.44 -21.45 -15.29
C LEU A 82 3.06 -22.45 -16.29
N LEU A 83 4.35 -22.32 -16.59
CA LEU A 83 5.08 -23.27 -17.44
C LEU A 83 5.30 -24.62 -16.74
N ALA A 84 5.72 -24.58 -15.48
CA ALA A 84 5.94 -25.78 -14.66
C ALA A 84 4.62 -26.50 -14.34
N GLY A 85 3.48 -25.80 -14.44
CA GLY A 85 2.11 -26.29 -14.22
C GLY A 85 1.73 -27.55 -14.98
N ALA A 86 2.49 -27.98 -16.00
CA ALA A 86 2.33 -29.29 -16.62
C ALA A 86 2.71 -30.49 -15.69
N ARG A 87 3.22 -30.25 -14.47
CA ARG A 87 3.62 -31.29 -13.50
C ARG A 87 3.18 -31.02 -12.04
N GLY A 88 2.30 -30.03 -11.80
CA GLY A 88 2.04 -29.46 -10.47
C GLY A 88 0.63 -29.68 -9.88
N ASN A 89 0.33 -28.97 -8.79
CA ASN A 89 -0.98 -28.97 -8.13
C ASN A 89 -2.03 -28.21 -8.98
N ASP A 90 -2.95 -28.94 -9.61
CA ASP A 90 -3.98 -28.41 -10.51
C ASP A 90 -4.82 -27.28 -9.88
N ARG A 91 -5.07 -27.33 -8.56
CA ARG A 91 -5.81 -26.27 -7.86
C ARG A 91 -5.04 -24.96 -7.89
N VAL A 92 -3.76 -24.99 -7.52
CA VAL A 92 -2.90 -23.81 -7.48
C VAL A 92 -2.73 -23.23 -8.87
N LEU A 93 -2.47 -24.08 -9.87
CA LEU A 93 -2.33 -23.64 -11.25
C LEU A 93 -3.60 -22.94 -11.75
N ALA A 94 -4.77 -23.52 -11.52
CA ALA A 94 -6.04 -22.93 -11.93
C ALA A 94 -6.32 -21.59 -11.24
N ILE A 95 -5.93 -21.44 -9.97
CA ILE A 95 -6.01 -20.15 -9.27
C ILE A 95 -5.10 -19.14 -9.97
N LEU A 96 -3.80 -19.44 -10.12
CA LEU A 96 -2.81 -18.54 -10.72
C LEU A 96 -3.14 -18.15 -12.16
N GLN A 97 -3.72 -19.06 -12.95
CA GLN A 97 -4.19 -18.76 -14.30
C GLN A 97 -5.39 -17.80 -14.28
N ARG A 98 -6.34 -18.01 -13.36
CA ARG A 98 -7.55 -17.18 -13.27
C ARG A 98 -7.24 -15.75 -12.88
N ILE A 99 -6.40 -15.55 -11.87
CA ILE A 99 -6.04 -14.21 -11.37
C ILE A 99 -5.06 -13.46 -12.29
N ARG A 100 -4.32 -14.16 -13.17
CA ARG A 100 -3.39 -13.50 -14.08
C ARG A 100 -4.13 -12.70 -15.14
N LEU A 101 -3.84 -11.40 -15.18
CA LEU A 101 -4.29 -10.46 -16.20
C LEU A 101 -3.10 -9.90 -16.96
N PRO A 102 -2.84 -10.33 -18.21
CA PRO A 102 -1.70 -9.83 -19.00
C PRO A 102 -1.66 -8.30 -19.14
N GLY A 103 -2.82 -7.64 -19.18
CA GLY A 103 -2.92 -6.18 -19.24
C GLY A 103 -2.34 -5.47 -18.00
N LEU A 104 -2.24 -6.15 -16.86
CA LEU A 104 -1.67 -5.59 -15.64
C LEU A 104 -0.15 -5.66 -15.58
N LEU A 105 0.50 -6.53 -16.36
CA LEU A 105 1.96 -6.74 -16.28
C LEU A 105 2.72 -5.43 -16.54
N ARG A 106 3.73 -5.16 -15.69
CA ARG A 106 4.44 -3.87 -15.64
C ARG A 106 5.94 -3.98 -15.88
N ALA A 107 6.55 -5.18 -15.81
CA ALA A 107 8.00 -5.33 -15.95
C ALA A 107 8.53 -4.71 -17.27
N ASP A 108 7.94 -5.05 -18.40
CA ASP A 108 8.33 -4.49 -19.70
C ASP A 108 8.08 -2.97 -19.79
N ARG A 109 7.05 -2.48 -19.09
CA ARG A 109 6.64 -1.07 -19.09
C ARG A 109 7.64 -0.20 -18.35
N ILE A 110 8.04 -0.62 -17.15
CA ILE A 110 9.04 0.10 -16.36
C ILE A 110 10.41 0.09 -17.05
N GLU A 111 10.80 -1.02 -17.67
CA GLU A 111 12.02 -1.09 -18.48
C GLU A 111 11.98 -0.19 -19.72
N ALA A 112 10.82 -0.07 -20.37
CA ALA A 112 10.64 0.84 -21.49
C ALA A 112 10.77 2.31 -21.06
N ASP A 113 10.18 2.68 -19.93
CA ASP A 113 10.27 4.04 -19.38
C ASP A 113 11.70 4.40 -18.99
N VAL A 114 12.43 3.49 -18.32
CA VAL A 114 13.84 3.71 -17.97
C VAL A 114 14.69 3.89 -19.23
N ARG A 115 14.51 3.07 -20.27
CA ARG A 115 15.22 3.26 -21.54
C ARG A 115 14.88 4.57 -22.22
N HIS A 116 13.61 4.98 -22.18
CA HIS A 116 13.18 6.24 -22.76
C HIS A 116 13.85 7.43 -22.07
N MET A 117 13.92 7.43 -20.73
CA MET A 117 14.56 8.53 -19.98
C MET A 117 16.08 8.56 -20.12
N THR A 118 16.73 7.40 -20.21
CA THR A 118 18.21 7.29 -20.16
C THR A 118 18.87 7.19 -21.53
N GLY A 119 18.13 6.84 -22.58
CA GLY A 119 18.67 6.51 -23.89
C GLY A 119 19.50 5.22 -23.92
N TRP A 120 19.42 4.38 -22.88
CA TRP A 120 20.21 3.15 -22.80
C TRP A 120 19.75 2.06 -23.76
N SER A 121 20.72 1.31 -24.28
CA SER A 121 20.45 0.07 -25.01
C SER A 121 19.83 -0.99 -24.08
N PRO A 122 19.10 -1.99 -24.61
CA PRO A 122 18.59 -3.11 -23.81
C PRO A 122 19.70 -3.83 -23.03
N LYS A 123 20.88 -3.98 -23.64
CA LYS A 123 22.05 -4.58 -22.99
C LYS A 123 22.50 -3.76 -21.78
N THR A 124 22.61 -2.44 -21.93
CA THR A 124 22.99 -1.54 -20.85
C THR A 124 21.95 -1.56 -19.73
N LEU A 125 20.66 -1.49 -20.05
CA LEU A 125 19.62 -1.60 -19.03
C LEU A 125 19.73 -2.92 -18.25
N ALA A 126 19.92 -4.05 -18.94
CA ALA A 126 20.06 -5.35 -18.27
C ALA A 126 21.30 -5.41 -17.36
N GLU A 127 22.42 -4.78 -17.75
CA GLU A 127 23.60 -4.63 -16.88
C GLU A 127 23.28 -3.81 -15.63
N GLN A 128 22.51 -2.72 -15.78
CA GLN A 128 22.14 -1.84 -14.69
C GLN A 128 21.14 -2.48 -13.74
N ILE A 129 20.14 -3.20 -14.26
CA ILE A 129 19.23 -4.04 -13.47
C ILE A 129 20.02 -5.05 -12.65
N ARG A 130 20.97 -5.77 -13.26
CA ARG A 130 21.84 -6.70 -12.52
C ARG A 130 22.65 -6.00 -11.43
N ALA A 131 23.18 -4.81 -11.70
CA ALA A 131 23.96 -4.05 -10.72
C ALA A 131 23.10 -3.64 -9.50
N VAL A 132 21.89 -3.11 -9.71
CA VAL A 132 21.01 -2.73 -8.59
C VAL A 132 20.49 -3.95 -7.84
N THR A 133 20.21 -5.06 -8.54
CA THR A 133 19.78 -6.33 -7.93
C THR A 133 20.89 -6.98 -7.10
N ALA A 134 22.16 -6.83 -7.48
CA ALA A 134 23.29 -7.35 -6.71
C ALA A 134 23.64 -6.52 -5.46
N GLY A 135 23.14 -5.27 -5.37
CA GLY A 135 23.35 -4.39 -4.23
C GLY A 135 22.32 -4.58 -3.12
N GLU A 136 21.87 -3.48 -2.52
CA GLU A 136 20.93 -3.45 -1.39
C GLU A 136 19.54 -4.06 -1.73
N LEU A 137 19.20 -4.19 -3.01
CA LEU A 137 17.95 -4.82 -3.44
C LEU A 137 18.02 -6.36 -3.43
N ALA A 138 19.22 -6.96 -3.31
CA ALA A 138 19.43 -8.41 -3.36
C ALA A 138 18.52 -9.15 -2.36
N GLY A 139 18.43 -8.64 -1.13
CA GLY A 139 17.60 -9.23 -0.09
C GLY A 139 16.10 -9.21 -0.40
N PHE A 140 15.60 -8.19 -1.11
CA PHE A 140 14.19 -8.14 -1.53
C PHE A 140 13.94 -9.09 -2.69
N VAL A 141 14.75 -9.03 -3.75
CA VAL A 141 14.59 -9.92 -4.91
C VAL A 141 14.70 -11.39 -4.52
N ALA A 142 15.69 -11.74 -3.68
CA ALA A 142 15.84 -13.11 -3.16
C ALA A 142 14.65 -13.54 -2.28
N HIS A 143 14.04 -12.62 -1.54
CA HIS A 143 12.83 -12.90 -0.77
C HIS A 143 11.65 -13.22 -1.69
N ILE A 144 11.35 -12.38 -2.68
CA ILE A 144 10.27 -12.60 -3.64
C ILE A 144 10.43 -13.96 -4.30
N ASP A 145 11.63 -14.20 -4.83
CA ASP A 145 11.99 -15.42 -5.54
C ASP A 145 11.80 -16.68 -4.67
N ARG A 146 12.31 -16.67 -3.43
CA ARG A 146 12.15 -17.78 -2.47
C ARG A 146 10.70 -17.97 -2.05
N ALA A 147 10.04 -16.89 -1.60
CA ALA A 147 8.69 -16.93 -1.06
C ALA A 147 7.69 -17.45 -2.10
N VAL A 148 7.75 -16.95 -3.33
CA VAL A 148 6.86 -17.38 -4.41
C VAL A 148 7.20 -18.78 -4.91
N ARG A 149 8.48 -19.18 -4.95
CA ARG A 149 8.84 -20.56 -5.33
C ARG A 149 8.27 -21.58 -4.35
N GLU A 150 8.38 -21.32 -3.05
CA GLU A 150 7.91 -22.21 -1.99
C GLU A 150 6.39 -22.17 -1.84
N ARG A 151 5.79 -20.98 -2.01
CA ARG A 151 4.35 -20.73 -1.82
C ARG A 151 3.81 -19.91 -3.00
N PRO A 152 3.44 -20.57 -4.12
CA PRO A 152 3.07 -19.88 -5.37
C PRO A 152 1.88 -18.93 -5.24
N LEU A 153 0.94 -19.23 -4.33
CA LEU A 153 -0.25 -18.40 -4.11
C LEU A 153 0.06 -17.04 -3.47
N LEU A 154 1.27 -16.82 -2.96
CA LEU A 154 1.73 -15.49 -2.53
C LEU A 154 1.76 -14.47 -3.67
N LEU A 155 1.75 -14.92 -4.93
CA LEU A 155 1.56 -14.05 -6.09
C LEU A 155 0.29 -13.20 -5.98
N ILE A 156 -0.75 -13.67 -5.27
CA ILE A 156 -1.96 -12.87 -4.99
C ILE A 156 -1.61 -11.58 -4.24
N ALA A 157 -0.73 -11.64 -3.23
CA ALA A 157 -0.31 -10.47 -2.46
C ALA A 157 0.44 -9.47 -3.36
N TYR A 158 1.38 -9.97 -4.17
CA TYR A 158 2.16 -9.16 -5.09
C TYR A 158 1.28 -8.49 -6.15
N SER A 159 0.42 -9.22 -6.87
CA SER A 159 -0.45 -8.60 -7.87
C SER A 159 -1.50 -7.68 -7.27
N TYR A 160 -2.08 -8.04 -6.13
CA TYR A 160 -3.06 -7.18 -5.48
C TYR A 160 -2.41 -5.86 -5.08
N LEU A 161 -1.33 -5.88 -4.28
CA LEU A 161 -0.73 -4.64 -3.79
C LEU A 161 -0.03 -3.83 -4.89
N LEU A 162 0.76 -4.47 -5.76
CA LEU A 162 1.58 -3.75 -6.73
C LEU A 162 0.78 -3.30 -7.95
N TYR A 163 -0.27 -4.01 -8.38
CA TYR A 163 -1.12 -3.54 -9.48
C TYR A 163 -2.28 -2.65 -8.99
N VAL A 164 -2.99 -3.03 -7.91
CA VAL A 164 -4.12 -2.20 -7.42
C VAL A 164 -3.65 -0.84 -6.94
N GLY A 165 -2.46 -0.76 -6.33
CA GLY A 165 -1.83 0.51 -5.96
C GLY A 165 -1.60 1.45 -7.14
N LEU A 166 -1.50 0.95 -8.38
CA LEU A 166 -1.36 1.78 -9.58
C LEU A 166 -2.69 2.38 -10.06
N PHE A 167 -3.82 1.72 -9.78
CA PHE A 167 -5.13 2.29 -10.10
C PHE A 167 -5.51 3.42 -9.14
N GLU A 168 -5.19 3.30 -7.86
CA GLU A 168 -5.53 4.36 -6.89
C GLU A 168 -4.45 5.45 -6.87
N GLY A 169 -3.27 5.09 -6.37
CA GLY A 169 -2.13 5.99 -6.32
C GLY A 169 -1.60 6.27 -7.73
N GLY A 170 -1.26 5.27 -8.52
CA GLY A 170 -0.56 5.51 -9.80
C GLY A 170 -1.18 6.59 -10.70
N ARG A 171 -2.52 6.74 -10.72
CA ARG A 171 -3.24 7.78 -11.48
C ARG A 171 -2.89 9.22 -11.13
N LEU A 172 -2.69 9.58 -9.86
CA LEU A 172 -2.34 10.96 -9.53
C LEU A 172 -0.84 11.21 -9.43
N ILE A 173 0.00 10.18 -9.21
CA ILE A 173 1.42 10.30 -9.54
C ILE A 173 1.52 10.63 -11.03
N ARG A 174 0.80 9.88 -11.88
CA ARG A 174 0.74 10.14 -13.32
C ARG A 174 0.25 11.55 -13.63
N ALA A 175 -0.87 11.99 -13.08
CA ALA A 175 -1.37 13.35 -13.30
C ALA A 175 -0.36 14.44 -12.87
N THR A 176 0.36 14.21 -11.76
CA THR A 176 1.44 15.11 -11.33
C THR A 176 2.57 15.15 -12.35
N LEU A 177 2.98 13.98 -12.86
CA LEU A 177 4.09 13.82 -13.80
C LEU A 177 3.77 14.37 -15.20
N GLU A 178 2.51 14.24 -15.64
CA GLU A 178 2.03 14.77 -16.93
C GLU A 178 2.05 16.31 -16.97
N ASN A 179 1.93 16.98 -15.81
CA ASN A 179 1.93 18.44 -15.71
C ASN A 179 3.32 19.08 -15.64
N ILE A 180 4.40 18.31 -15.60
CA ILE A 180 5.77 18.83 -15.45
C ILE A 180 6.26 19.57 -16.72
N GLY A 181 5.74 19.21 -17.88
CA GLY A 181 6.17 19.75 -19.18
C GLY A 181 7.28 18.94 -19.86
N ASP A 182 7.38 19.08 -21.18
CA ASP A 182 8.25 18.26 -22.03
C ASP A 182 9.74 18.52 -21.82
N ASP A 183 10.13 19.73 -21.41
CA ASP A 183 11.54 20.11 -21.23
C ASP A 183 12.23 19.21 -20.20
N PHE A 184 11.54 18.90 -19.11
CA PHE A 184 12.04 17.98 -18.08
C PHE A 184 12.28 16.57 -18.66
N TRP A 185 11.30 16.03 -19.40
CA TRP A 185 11.39 14.68 -19.96
C TRP A 185 12.38 14.57 -21.13
N THR A 186 12.74 15.69 -21.76
CA THR A 186 13.71 15.75 -22.86
C THR A 186 15.13 16.08 -22.42
N ALA A 187 15.31 16.57 -21.19
CA ALA A 187 16.62 16.79 -20.62
C ALA A 187 17.40 15.47 -20.56
N VAL A 188 18.67 15.49 -20.98
CA VAL A 188 19.55 14.34 -20.81
C VAL A 188 19.90 14.25 -19.33
N PRO A 189 19.50 13.16 -18.63
CA PRO A 189 19.81 13.05 -17.21
C PRO A 189 21.31 13.05 -16.95
N ALA A 190 21.68 13.48 -15.75
CA ALA A 190 23.00 13.15 -15.23
C ALA A 190 23.19 11.61 -15.18
N ALA A 191 24.45 11.19 -15.01
CA ALA A 191 24.79 9.78 -14.89
C ALA A 191 23.99 9.10 -13.76
N ILE A 192 23.38 7.95 -14.07
CA ILE A 192 22.45 7.26 -13.16
C ILE A 192 23.22 6.37 -12.19
N CYS A 193 22.87 6.48 -10.91
CA CYS A 193 23.41 5.66 -9.84
C CYS A 193 22.82 4.23 -9.83
N PRO A 194 23.52 3.24 -9.25
CA PRO A 194 24.79 3.36 -8.50
C PRO A 194 26.04 3.33 -9.38
N THR A 195 25.94 2.92 -10.65
CA THR A 195 27.13 2.70 -11.49
C THR A 195 27.65 3.96 -12.18
N MET A 196 26.98 5.10 -12.00
CA MET A 196 27.26 6.37 -12.68
C MET A 196 27.29 6.20 -14.21
N LYS A 197 26.36 5.40 -14.73
CA LYS A 197 26.28 5.17 -16.17
C LYS A 197 25.71 6.41 -16.86
N ALA A 198 26.47 6.94 -17.82
CA ALA A 198 26.05 8.10 -18.60
C ALA A 198 24.76 7.84 -19.39
N CYS A 199 23.90 8.85 -19.45
CA CYS A 199 22.71 8.86 -20.28
C CYS A 199 23.00 9.46 -21.66
N ALA A 200 22.15 9.13 -22.62
CA ALA A 200 22.16 9.72 -23.95
C ALA A 200 20.78 10.28 -24.28
N LYS A 201 20.73 11.20 -25.24
CA LYS A 201 19.46 11.69 -25.77
C LYS A 201 18.71 10.54 -26.44
N ALA A 202 17.55 10.18 -25.92
CA ALA A 202 16.73 9.14 -26.53
C ALA A 202 16.18 9.62 -27.88
N PRO A 203 16.19 8.76 -28.92
CA PRO A 203 15.51 9.08 -30.17
C PRO A 203 14.00 9.13 -29.92
N ARG A 204 13.39 10.32 -30.00
CA ARG A 204 11.94 10.46 -29.82
C ARG A 204 11.21 9.95 -31.06
N SER A 205 10.21 9.12 -30.82
CA SER A 205 9.11 8.87 -31.74
C SER A 205 7.85 9.51 -31.15
N GLY A 206 7.68 10.83 -31.32
CA GLY A 206 6.46 11.55 -30.95
C GLY A 206 6.40 12.20 -29.57
N HIS A 207 5.17 12.50 -29.12
CA HIS A 207 4.82 13.16 -27.85
C HIS A 207 4.70 12.18 -26.66
N ASP A 208 5.19 10.94 -26.80
CA ASP A 208 5.03 9.93 -25.76
C ASP A 208 5.92 10.23 -24.54
N LEU A 209 5.29 10.44 -23.39
CA LEU A 209 5.94 10.56 -22.09
C LEU A 209 6.40 9.18 -21.57
N PRO A 210 7.52 9.10 -20.81
CA PRO A 210 8.02 7.86 -20.22
C PRO A 210 7.23 7.45 -18.97
N LEU A 211 5.92 7.29 -19.12
CA LEU A 211 4.96 6.97 -18.06
C LEU A 211 4.16 5.70 -18.37
N ARG A 212 4.70 4.81 -19.20
CA ARG A 212 4.03 3.55 -19.61
C ARG A 212 3.79 2.61 -18.43
N PHE A 213 4.61 2.68 -17.39
CA PHE A 213 4.42 1.96 -16.13
C PHE A 213 3.09 2.33 -15.46
N LEU A 214 2.78 3.63 -15.42
CA LEU A 214 1.60 4.18 -14.77
C LEU A 214 0.36 4.23 -15.69
N ARG A 215 0.47 3.81 -16.94
CA ARG A 215 -0.62 3.81 -17.94
C ARG A 215 -1.00 2.39 -18.30
N PHE A 216 -2.30 2.08 -18.29
CA PHE A 216 -2.80 0.81 -18.81
C PHE A 216 -3.33 1.01 -20.23
N ASP A 217 -3.08 0.04 -21.12
CA ASP A 217 -3.52 0.10 -22.52
C ASP A 217 -5.00 -0.31 -22.64
N THR A 218 -5.85 0.41 -21.91
CA THR A 218 -7.31 0.28 -21.94
C THR A 218 -7.92 1.67 -21.86
N PRO A 219 -9.00 1.94 -22.62
CA PRO A 219 -9.73 3.20 -22.49
C PRO A 219 -10.39 3.35 -21.11
N HIS A 220 -10.65 2.24 -20.41
CA HIS A 220 -11.28 2.19 -19.10
C HIS A 220 -10.36 1.45 -18.12
N GLU A 221 -9.46 2.17 -17.45
CA GLU A 221 -8.54 1.58 -16.47
C GLU A 221 -9.30 0.98 -15.27
N ASP A 222 -10.43 1.57 -14.88
CA ASP A 222 -11.27 1.07 -13.80
C ASP A 222 -11.86 -0.33 -14.13
N ASP A 223 -12.10 -0.64 -15.41
CA ASP A 223 -12.57 -1.97 -15.82
C ASP A 223 -11.52 -3.05 -15.54
N LEU A 224 -10.23 -2.75 -15.71
CA LEU A 224 -9.16 -3.71 -15.41
C LEU A 224 -9.06 -3.98 -13.90
N ARG A 225 -9.26 -2.94 -13.07
CA ARG A 225 -9.32 -3.09 -11.62
C ARG A 225 -10.50 -3.97 -11.23
N THR A 226 -11.71 -3.63 -11.67
CA THR A 226 -12.92 -4.40 -11.36
C THR A 226 -12.80 -5.84 -11.85
N GLN A 227 -12.24 -6.06 -13.04
CA GLN A 227 -11.99 -7.40 -13.57
C GLN A 227 -11.01 -8.19 -12.68
N TYR A 228 -9.97 -7.57 -12.16
CA TYR A 228 -9.03 -8.22 -11.25
C TYR A 228 -9.69 -8.58 -9.92
N GLU A 229 -10.41 -7.64 -9.31
CA GLU A 229 -11.12 -7.85 -8.04
C GLU A 229 -12.17 -8.96 -8.18
N GLN A 230 -12.91 -9.01 -9.28
CA GLN A 230 -13.84 -10.10 -9.58
C GLN A 230 -13.14 -11.45 -9.69
N ARG A 231 -12.01 -11.52 -10.42
CA ARG A 231 -11.23 -12.77 -10.55
C ARG A 231 -10.68 -13.25 -9.21
N LEU A 232 -10.33 -12.33 -8.32
CA LEU A 232 -9.90 -12.66 -6.96
C LEU A 232 -11.06 -13.21 -6.13
N ALA A 233 -12.23 -12.58 -6.20
CA ALA A 233 -13.45 -13.05 -5.55
C ALA A 233 -13.85 -14.46 -6.02
N ASP A 234 -13.68 -14.77 -7.30
CA ASP A 234 -13.99 -16.10 -7.86
C ASP A 234 -13.09 -17.22 -7.30
N VAL A 235 -11.86 -16.90 -6.88
CA VAL A 235 -10.88 -17.91 -6.44
C VAL A 235 -10.68 -17.96 -4.94
N GLU A 236 -11.08 -16.94 -4.19
CA GLU A 236 -10.75 -16.86 -2.77
C GLU A 236 -11.39 -17.97 -1.93
N GLY A 237 -12.54 -18.51 -2.35
CA GLY A 237 -13.19 -19.68 -1.72
C GLY A 237 -12.40 -20.98 -1.89
N ARG A 238 -11.42 -21.01 -2.82
CA ARG A 238 -10.54 -22.15 -3.07
C ARG A 238 -9.26 -22.11 -2.26
N LEU A 239 -9.01 -21.03 -1.51
CA LEU A 239 -7.85 -20.87 -0.63
C LEU A 239 -8.13 -21.50 0.72
N THR A 240 -7.16 -22.24 1.24
CA THR A 240 -7.19 -22.73 2.62
C THR A 240 -7.03 -21.55 3.60
N PRO A 241 -7.45 -21.70 4.87
CA PRO A 241 -7.23 -20.67 5.89
C PRO A 241 -5.75 -20.30 6.06
N GLN A 242 -4.84 -21.28 5.97
CA GLN A 242 -3.40 -21.04 6.06
C GLN A 242 -2.89 -20.25 4.85
N GLU A 243 -3.32 -20.57 3.64
CA GLU A 243 -2.94 -19.82 2.43
C GLU A 243 -3.44 -18.37 2.48
N ARG A 244 -4.64 -18.13 3.01
CA ARG A 244 -5.15 -16.76 3.24
C ARG A 244 -4.27 -16.01 4.25
N ALA A 245 -3.95 -16.65 5.38
CA ALA A 245 -3.06 -16.06 6.39
C ALA A 245 -1.66 -15.75 5.83
N ASP A 246 -1.11 -16.64 5.00
CA ASP A 246 0.17 -16.48 4.35
C ASP A 246 0.18 -15.30 3.36
N VAL A 247 -0.88 -15.14 2.56
CA VAL A 247 -1.05 -13.99 1.65
C VAL A 247 -1.08 -12.68 2.43
N ILE A 248 -1.82 -12.64 3.55
CA ILE A 248 -1.90 -11.46 4.41
C ILE A 248 -0.54 -11.15 5.03
N ALA A 249 0.16 -12.15 5.57
CA ALA A 249 1.49 -11.98 6.15
C ALA A 249 2.51 -11.46 5.10
N GLU A 250 2.48 -12.01 3.89
CA GLU A 250 3.33 -11.55 2.80
C GLU A 250 3.00 -10.11 2.38
N ALA A 251 1.73 -9.71 2.44
CA ALA A 251 1.31 -8.34 2.16
C ALA A 251 1.99 -7.32 3.10
N HIS A 252 2.14 -7.65 4.39
CA HIS A 252 2.91 -6.83 5.33
C HIS A 252 4.40 -6.76 4.97
N GLU A 253 4.99 -7.89 4.58
CA GLU A 253 6.39 -7.96 4.18
C GLU A 253 6.69 -7.13 2.93
N ILE A 254 5.76 -7.13 1.96
CA ILE A 254 5.83 -6.30 0.75
C ILE A 254 5.92 -4.82 1.14
N PHE A 255 5.02 -4.32 2.02
CA PHE A 255 5.07 -2.91 2.44
C PHE A 255 6.35 -2.57 3.21
N ALA A 256 6.82 -3.45 4.09
CA ALA A 256 8.06 -3.23 4.84
C ALA A 256 9.26 -3.09 3.89
N ARG A 257 9.37 -3.97 2.90
CA ARG A 257 10.47 -3.97 1.92
C ARG A 257 10.36 -2.82 0.92
N MET A 258 9.16 -2.47 0.48
CA MET A 258 8.94 -1.28 -0.34
C MET A 258 9.37 0.00 0.38
N ALA A 259 9.08 0.13 1.68
CA ALA A 259 9.54 1.28 2.47
C ALA A 259 11.07 1.35 2.58
N LEU A 260 11.74 0.20 2.76
CA LEU A 260 13.20 0.12 2.73
C LEU A 260 13.77 0.49 1.37
N LEU A 261 13.16 0.01 0.27
CA LEU A 261 13.55 0.33 -1.10
C LEU A 261 13.51 1.84 -1.35
N ILE A 262 12.41 2.52 -1.00
CA ILE A 262 12.28 3.96 -1.18
C ILE A 262 13.31 4.73 -0.33
N THR A 263 13.58 4.27 0.90
CA THR A 263 14.61 4.87 1.77
C THR A 263 16.01 4.71 1.18
N HIS A 264 16.31 3.55 0.60
CA HIS A 264 17.57 3.28 -0.06
C HIS A 264 17.77 4.16 -1.30
N VAL A 265 16.75 4.24 -2.16
CA VAL A 265 16.77 5.11 -3.35
C VAL A 265 16.98 6.57 -2.97
N ASP A 266 16.32 7.06 -1.92
CA ASP A 266 16.52 8.42 -1.40
C ASP A 266 17.97 8.66 -0.95
N GLY A 267 18.60 7.67 -0.30
CA GLY A 267 20.02 7.73 0.05
C GLY A 267 20.94 7.83 -1.18
N ILE A 268 20.65 7.07 -2.24
CA ILE A 268 21.37 7.13 -3.51
C ILE A 268 21.23 8.50 -4.17
N VAL A 269 20.00 9.01 -4.30
CA VAL A 269 19.75 10.28 -4.99
C VAL A 269 20.41 11.44 -4.25
N ARG A 270 20.43 11.41 -2.91
CA ARG A 270 21.11 12.42 -2.09
C ARG A 270 22.63 12.37 -2.24
N SER A 271 23.23 11.17 -2.26
CA SER A 271 24.69 11.04 -2.39
C SER A 271 25.20 11.50 -3.76
N ALA A 272 24.37 11.39 -4.80
CA ALA A 272 24.67 11.88 -6.15
C ALA A 272 24.66 13.42 -6.28
N ARG A 273 24.09 14.15 -5.30
CA ARG A 273 23.98 15.62 -5.29
C ARG A 273 24.66 16.23 -4.06
N PRO A 274 25.99 16.15 -3.93
CA PRO A 274 26.69 16.73 -2.78
C PRO A 274 26.56 18.26 -2.79
N GLY A 275 25.99 18.83 -1.73
CA GLY A 275 25.97 20.29 -1.50
C GLY A 275 24.61 20.99 -1.63
N GLN A 276 23.53 20.29 -1.97
CA GLN A 276 22.18 20.85 -1.76
C GLN A 276 21.80 20.72 -0.28
N PRO A 277 21.40 21.79 0.42
CA PRO A 277 20.95 21.70 1.80
C PRO A 277 19.76 20.74 1.87
N SER A 278 19.71 19.92 2.93
CA SER A 278 18.50 19.18 3.26
C SER A 278 17.34 20.17 3.21
N PRO A 279 16.26 19.88 2.45
CA PRO A 279 15.02 20.58 2.67
C PRO A 279 14.68 20.35 4.14
N GLN A 280 14.82 21.40 4.95
CA GLN A 280 14.11 21.48 6.21
C GLN A 280 12.64 21.34 5.84
N ASP A 281 11.89 20.64 6.68
CA ASP A 281 10.50 20.31 6.44
C ASP A 281 9.70 21.49 5.84
N GLU A 282 8.69 21.13 5.05
CA GLU A 282 7.59 21.98 4.59
C GLU A 282 7.65 22.51 3.14
N HIS A 283 7.35 21.62 2.21
CA HIS A 283 6.07 21.71 1.49
C HIS A 283 5.75 20.32 0.93
N VAL A 284 5.05 19.50 1.72
CA VAL A 284 4.45 18.30 1.14
C VAL A 284 3.40 18.80 0.15
N SER A 285 3.49 18.37 -1.12
CA SER A 285 2.55 18.82 -2.15
C SER A 285 1.12 18.62 -1.66
N ALA A 286 0.32 19.68 -1.61
CA ALA A 286 -1.07 19.61 -1.18
C ALA A 286 -1.86 18.58 -2.00
N SER A 287 -1.48 18.35 -3.26
CA SER A 287 -2.06 17.32 -4.13
C SER A 287 -1.65 15.89 -3.71
N LEU A 288 -0.44 15.69 -3.17
CA LEU A 288 0.03 14.41 -2.62
C LEU A 288 -0.35 14.22 -1.13
N LEU A 289 -0.69 15.28 -0.40
CA LEU A 289 -1.36 15.19 0.91
C LEU A 289 -2.85 14.88 0.74
N SER A 290 -3.50 15.46 -0.28
CA SER A 290 -4.87 15.12 -0.66
C SER A 290 -5.04 13.62 -0.94
N TRP A 291 -3.97 12.89 -1.27
CA TRP A 291 -3.96 11.42 -1.33
C TRP A 291 -4.11 10.71 0.01
N LEU A 292 -3.49 11.25 1.05
CA LEU A 292 -3.68 10.74 2.40
C LEU A 292 -5.15 10.93 2.83
N ASP A 293 -5.79 12.00 2.34
CA ASP A 293 -7.20 12.31 2.61
C ASP A 293 -8.20 11.60 1.67
N ALA A 294 -7.76 11.17 0.49
CA ALA A 294 -8.59 10.54 -0.55
C ALA A 294 -8.53 9.00 -0.60
N ALA A 295 -7.70 8.35 0.23
CA ALA A 295 -7.64 6.89 0.31
C ALA A 295 -9.02 6.30 0.73
N PRO A 296 -9.54 5.27 0.03
CA PRO A 296 -10.89 4.77 0.29
C PRO A 296 -10.92 3.96 1.59
N GLY A 297 -11.81 4.32 2.51
CA GLY A 297 -12.12 3.59 3.74
C GLY A 297 -13.30 4.26 4.48
N PRO A 298 -14.10 3.53 5.27
CA PRO A 298 -15.27 4.09 5.94
C PRO A 298 -14.78 5.12 6.95
N ARG A 299 -15.06 6.40 6.68
CA ARG A 299 -14.79 7.48 7.64
C ARG A 299 -15.73 7.27 8.83
N PRO A 300 -15.24 7.01 10.06
CA PRO A 300 -16.01 7.45 11.20
C PRO A 300 -15.99 8.97 11.10
N ARG A 301 -17.14 9.58 10.79
CA ARG A 301 -17.30 11.04 10.91
C ARG A 301 -16.69 11.46 12.24
N ASP A 302 -15.76 12.39 12.16
CA ASP A 302 -14.90 12.86 13.24
C ASP A 302 -15.67 13.62 14.32
N SER A 303 -16.57 12.88 14.99
CA SER A 303 -17.44 13.37 16.03
C SER A 303 -16.62 13.71 17.27
N LEU A 304 -15.40 13.16 17.38
CA LEU A 304 -14.47 13.41 18.48
C LEU A 304 -13.63 14.68 18.26
N LEU A 305 -13.17 14.99 17.04
CA LEU A 305 -12.52 16.28 16.79
C LEU A 305 -13.51 17.44 16.90
N VAL A 306 -14.73 17.30 16.37
CA VAL A 306 -15.78 18.33 16.54
C VAL A 306 -16.24 18.44 18.00
N ALA A 307 -16.29 17.35 18.77
CA ALA A 307 -16.60 17.41 20.20
C ALA A 307 -15.45 18.02 21.03
N LYS A 308 -14.19 17.78 20.65
CA LYS A 308 -13.01 18.37 21.29
C LYS A 308 -12.92 19.86 21.00
N GLU A 309 -13.23 20.27 19.77
CA GLU A 309 -13.28 21.68 19.35
C GLU A 309 -14.45 22.44 20.01
N ARG A 310 -15.63 21.80 20.14
CA ARG A 310 -16.75 22.33 20.93
C ARG A 310 -16.46 22.44 22.43
N ARG A 311 -15.67 21.52 23.01
CA ARG A 311 -15.19 21.63 24.39
C ARG A 311 -14.22 22.79 24.55
N SER A 312 -13.25 22.93 23.65
CA SER A 312 -12.27 24.03 23.69
C SER A 312 -12.94 25.41 23.50
N ALA A 313 -13.92 25.53 22.60
CA ALA A 313 -14.69 26.75 22.41
C ALA A 313 -15.58 27.09 23.62
N ARG A 314 -16.05 26.09 24.38
CA ARG A 314 -16.83 26.29 25.62
C ARG A 314 -15.95 26.74 26.78
N THR A 315 -14.69 26.29 26.85
CA THR A 315 -13.73 26.73 27.87
C THR A 315 -13.21 28.15 27.62
N GLN A 316 -13.09 28.57 26.36
CA GLN A 316 -12.67 29.94 26.01
C GLN A 316 -13.78 30.98 26.24
N ARG A 317 -15.06 30.62 26.09
CA ARG A 317 -16.19 31.52 26.39
C ARG A 317 -16.46 31.73 27.89
N ALA A 318 -15.89 30.91 28.78
CA ALA A 318 -16.05 31.04 30.22
C ALA A 318 -15.00 31.94 30.90
N GLY A 319 -14.04 32.49 30.13
CA GLY A 319 -12.90 33.25 30.65
C GLY A 319 -13.05 34.78 30.66
N HIS A 320 -14.24 35.35 30.46
CA HIS A 320 -14.47 36.81 30.48
C HIS A 320 -15.67 37.19 31.35
N THR A 321 -15.48 37.17 32.67
CA THR A 321 -16.16 38.10 33.59
C THR A 321 -15.31 38.30 34.83
N HIS A 322 -15.17 39.57 35.22
CA HIS A 322 -14.19 40.12 36.15
C HIS A 322 -14.65 40.10 37.61
N SER A 323 -13.65 39.98 38.49
CA SER A 323 -13.52 40.15 39.95
C SER A 323 -14.71 40.57 40.86
N GLN A 324 -14.76 39.95 42.06
CA GLN A 324 -14.63 40.60 43.38
C GLN A 324 -14.49 39.52 44.50
N GLY A 325 -13.45 39.63 45.35
CA GLY A 325 -13.28 38.84 46.59
C GLY A 325 -13.84 39.57 47.82
N PRO A 326 -13.46 39.27 49.10
CA PRO A 326 -12.47 38.28 49.57
C PRO A 326 -12.78 37.52 50.91
N ARG A 327 -11.79 36.70 51.35
CA ARG A 327 -11.45 36.14 52.70
C ARG A 327 -12.08 34.77 53.09
N CYS A 328 -11.33 33.65 53.19
CA CYS A 328 -10.21 33.24 54.09
C CYS A 328 -10.70 33.02 55.54
N SER A 329 -10.58 31.85 56.20
CA SER A 329 -9.34 31.08 56.48
C SER A 329 -9.58 29.75 57.26
N ARG A 330 -8.52 28.91 57.29
CA ARG A 330 -8.18 27.71 58.13
C ARG A 330 -8.37 26.35 57.44
N SER A 331 -7.31 25.63 57.02
CA SER A 331 -6.27 24.89 57.80
C SER A 331 -6.91 23.75 58.62
N THR A 332 -6.51 22.47 58.61
CA THR A 332 -5.17 21.85 58.63
C THR A 332 -5.31 20.30 58.62
N THR A 333 -4.39 19.60 57.93
CA THR A 333 -3.63 18.35 58.27
C THR A 333 -4.25 17.00 58.72
N ALA A 334 -3.57 15.93 58.23
CA ALA A 334 -3.18 14.64 58.86
C ALA A 334 -4.24 13.50 58.89
N ALA A 335 -3.98 12.33 58.26
CA ALA A 335 -3.26 11.12 58.76
C ALA A 335 -4.13 10.35 59.79
N GLU A 336 -4.32 9.03 59.82
CA GLU A 336 -3.44 7.86 59.61
C GLU A 336 -4.25 6.56 59.94
N HIS A 337 -3.70 5.37 59.57
CA HIS A 337 -3.87 3.99 60.14
C HIS A 337 -5.29 3.33 60.20
N GLU A 338 -5.50 2.00 60.09
CA GLU A 338 -4.73 0.80 60.49
C GLU A 338 -5.30 -0.50 59.83
N GLU A 339 -4.48 -1.57 59.75
CA GLU A 339 -4.76 -2.97 59.31
C GLU A 339 -5.32 -3.85 60.49
N PRO A 340 -5.41 -5.21 60.54
CA PRO A 340 -5.13 -6.32 59.57
C PRO A 340 -6.13 -7.53 59.53
N GLY A 341 -5.98 -8.42 58.52
CA GLY A 341 -5.87 -9.90 58.68
C GLY A 341 -7.10 -10.85 58.65
N ARG A 342 -7.19 -11.72 57.62
CA ARG A 342 -7.33 -13.22 57.69
C ARG A 342 -7.61 -13.88 56.31
N VAL A 343 -7.06 -15.08 56.11
CA VAL A 343 -7.13 -16.00 54.94
C VAL A 343 -7.43 -17.42 55.49
N PRO A 344 -7.75 -18.49 54.70
CA PRO A 344 -8.92 -18.86 53.86
C PRO A 344 -9.68 -20.09 54.48
N PRO A 345 -10.54 -20.85 53.74
CA PRO A 345 -10.11 -22.01 52.91
C PRO A 345 -10.89 -22.14 51.57
N ASP A 346 -10.30 -22.59 50.46
CA ASP A 346 -10.09 -23.98 49.96
C ASP A 346 -11.34 -24.89 49.97
N ASP A 347 -11.81 -25.26 48.77
CA ASP A 347 -12.50 -26.53 48.51
C ASP A 347 -12.55 -26.81 47.00
N GLY A 348 -11.96 -27.95 46.62
CA GLY A 348 -11.88 -28.47 45.26
C GLY A 348 -13.08 -29.36 44.85
N PRO A 349 -12.87 -30.36 43.97
CA PRO A 349 -13.65 -30.53 42.74
C PRO A 349 -14.80 -31.56 42.85
N LYS A 350 -15.74 -31.51 41.90
CA LYS A 350 -16.71 -32.60 41.67
C LYS A 350 -16.74 -33.04 40.21
N SER A 351 -16.67 -34.36 40.03
CA SER A 351 -16.68 -35.11 38.78
C SER A 351 -17.72 -36.22 38.91
N VAL A 352 -18.64 -36.39 37.94
CA VAL A 352 -19.52 -37.58 37.70
C VAL A 352 -19.94 -37.47 36.20
N LYS A 353 -19.49 -38.27 35.20
CA LYS A 353 -19.83 -39.67 34.78
C LYS A 353 -21.36 -39.94 34.72
N PHE A 354 -22.04 -40.61 33.79
CA PHE A 354 -21.80 -41.64 32.74
C PHE A 354 -23.14 -41.78 31.94
N GLN A 355 -23.22 -42.05 30.62
CA GLN A 355 -23.64 -43.31 29.92
C GLN A 355 -24.20 -42.86 28.53
N GLY A 356 -23.76 -43.38 27.38
CA GLY A 356 -24.02 -44.72 26.80
C GLY A 356 -25.14 -44.61 25.74
N GLY A 357 -25.05 -45.05 24.48
CA GLY A 357 -24.01 -45.78 23.76
C GLY A 357 -24.26 -45.76 22.24
N LEU A 358 -23.24 -46.23 21.49
CA LEU A 358 -23.33 -46.69 20.11
C LEU A 358 -23.34 -48.22 20.11
N PRO A 359 -24.03 -48.83 19.14
CA PRO A 359 -23.40 -49.94 18.42
C PRO A 359 -23.44 -49.74 16.90
N ALA A 360 -22.31 -50.02 16.27
CA ALA A 360 -22.16 -50.36 14.85
C ALA A 360 -22.33 -51.89 14.68
N PRO A 361 -21.94 -52.48 13.54
CA PRO A 361 -22.59 -52.49 12.24
C PRO A 361 -23.16 -53.90 11.91
N GLN A 362 -23.99 -54.01 10.87
CA GLN A 362 -24.24 -55.31 10.22
C GLN A 362 -23.72 -55.23 8.78
N GLY A 363 -22.80 -56.15 8.45
CA GLY A 363 -22.37 -56.43 7.09
C GLY A 363 -23.17 -57.56 6.46
N GLY A 364 -22.92 -57.80 5.17
CA GLY A 364 -23.30 -59.03 4.47
C GLY A 364 -23.93 -58.77 3.11
N GLY A 365 -23.13 -58.93 2.05
CA GLY A 365 -23.56 -58.87 0.65
C GLY A 365 -22.38 -58.63 -0.27
#